data_AF-A0A7X2BPA5-F1
#
_entry.id   AF-A0A7X2BPA5-F1
#
_cell.length_a   1.000
_cell.length_b   1.000
_cell.length_c   1.000
_cell.angle_alpha   90.00
_cell.angle_beta   90.00
_cell.angle_gamma   90.00
#
_symmetry.space_group_name_H-M   'P 1'
#
loop_
_entity.id
_entity.type
_entity.pdbx_description
1 polymer ?
#
loop_
_entity_poly.entity_id
_entity_poly.type
_entity_poly.pdbx_seq_one_letter_code
_entity_poly.pdbx_strand_id
1 'polypeptide(L)'
;MPILPLVGFLLLLAFIFFVSKFKAPLKIYSRFGASEATHKLLSTDLGNATARIKLSRHGINGIPDAVFEELVEKVILVGEFKSRKYRDRVRLNELYQLMLYMGHLKDRYPNHTILGCLAYADGKVKIAYDHDLYLGLVGLRDEYWQTIKRRIPPNMPPLHKRMKVSGANPGLRLASKM
;
A
#
# COMPACT_ATOMS: atom_id res chain seq x y z
N MET A 1 22.45 -22.01 43.55
CA MET A 1 21.90 -21.86 42.18
C MET A 1 21.33 -20.45 42.03
N PRO A 2 21.74 -19.66 41.03
CA PRO A 2 21.43 -18.24 40.99
C PRO A 2 20.05 -18.02 40.34
N ILE A 3 18.99 -18.26 41.11
CA ILE A 3 17.60 -18.12 40.64
C ILE A 3 17.23 -16.62 40.50
N LEU A 4 17.79 -15.76 41.36
CA LEU A 4 17.49 -14.32 41.41
C LEU A 4 17.90 -13.54 40.14
N PRO A 5 19.13 -13.69 39.59
CA PRO A 5 19.50 -13.01 38.34
C PRO A 5 18.76 -13.57 37.12
N LEU A 6 18.34 -14.84 37.14
CA LEU A 6 17.55 -15.45 36.07
C LEU A 6 16.15 -14.83 36.00
N VAL A 7 15.50 -14.64 37.15
CA VAL A 7 14.17 -13.98 37.24
C VAL A 7 14.27 -12.52 36.82
N GLY A 8 15.30 -11.79 37.26
CA GLY A 8 15.53 -10.40 36.84
C GLY A 8 15.75 -10.27 35.32
N PHE A 9 16.49 -11.19 34.71
CA PHE A 9 16.71 -11.24 33.27
C PHE A 9 15.42 -11.55 32.49
N LEU A 10 14.60 -12.49 32.96
CA LEU A 10 13.30 -12.81 32.36
C LEU A 10 12.32 -11.63 32.44
N LEU A 11 12.28 -10.90 33.56
CA LEU A 11 11.47 -9.68 33.70
C LEU A 11 11.93 -8.57 32.77
N LEU A 12 13.25 -8.39 32.59
CA LEU A 12 13.80 -7.43 31.64
C LEU A 12 13.42 -7.79 30.19
N LEU A 13 13.52 -9.06 29.80
CA LEU A 13 13.09 -9.53 28.48
C LEU A 13 11.58 -9.35 28.27
N ALA A 14 10.77 -9.65 29.28
CA ALA A 14 9.32 -9.42 29.23
C ALA A 14 9.00 -7.92 29.08
N PHE A 15 9.69 -7.04 29.81
CA PHE A 15 9.54 -5.59 29.69
C PHE A 15 9.95 -5.08 28.29
N ILE A 16 11.10 -5.51 27.78
CA ILE A 16 11.56 -5.18 26.42
C ILE A 16 10.54 -5.67 25.38
N PHE A 17 10.05 -6.90 25.53
CA PHE A 17 9.03 -7.48 24.66
C PHE A 17 7.74 -6.64 24.67
N PHE A 18 7.24 -6.29 25.85
CA PHE A 18 6.03 -5.48 25.99
C PHE A 18 6.18 -4.08 25.38
N VAL A 19 7.29 -3.39 25.67
CA VAL A 19 7.62 -2.09 25.07
C VAL A 19 7.75 -2.20 23.54
N SER A 20 8.35 -3.28 23.03
CA SER A 20 8.49 -3.50 21.59
C SER A 20 7.14 -3.71 20.89
N LYS A 21 6.20 -4.40 21.55
CA LYS A 21 4.82 -4.60 21.08
C LYS A 21 4.06 -3.28 20.98
N PHE A 22 4.18 -2.39 21.97
CA PHE A 22 3.55 -1.07 21.92
C PHE A 22 4.16 -0.16 20.84
N LYS A 23 5.46 -0.28 20.56
CA LYS A 23 6.12 0.52 19.50
C LYS A 23 5.80 0.05 18.08
N ALA A 24 5.33 -1.19 17.88
CA ALA A 24 5.09 -1.74 16.55
C ALA A 24 3.94 -1.02 15.80
N PRO A 25 2.75 -0.76 16.39
CA PRO A 25 1.71 0.07 15.79
C PRO A 25 2.22 1.46 15.39
N LEU A 26 2.85 2.20 16.31
CA LEU A 26 3.43 3.53 16.08
C LEU A 26 4.39 3.58 14.87
N LYS A 27 5.18 2.52 14.64
CA LYS A 27 6.06 2.43 13.47
C LYS A 27 5.30 2.30 12.15
N ILE A 28 4.12 1.67 12.14
CA ILE A 28 3.27 1.54 10.95
C ILE A 28 2.65 2.89 10.61
N TYR A 29 2.03 3.58 11.57
CA TYR A 29 1.44 4.91 11.35
C TYR A 29 2.47 5.90 10.81
N SER A 30 3.59 6.04 11.53
CA SER A 30 4.67 6.96 11.15
C SER A 30 5.30 6.61 9.80
N ARG A 31 5.32 5.34 9.38
CA ARG A 31 5.82 4.92 8.05
C ARG A 31 5.01 5.49 6.91
N PHE A 32 3.69 5.58 7.06
CA PHE A 32 2.81 6.11 6.02
C PHE A 32 2.44 7.59 6.22
N GLY A 33 2.96 8.22 7.29
CA GLY A 33 2.64 9.61 7.60
C GLY A 33 1.25 9.78 8.21
N ALA A 34 0.69 8.72 8.77
CA ALA A 34 -0.50 8.73 9.60
C ALA A 34 -0.11 8.91 11.07
N SER A 35 -1.10 9.17 11.92
CA SER A 35 -0.95 9.25 13.38
C SER A 35 -2.11 8.52 14.05
N GLU A 36 -1.87 7.83 15.15
CA GLU A 36 -2.91 7.19 15.96
C GLU A 36 -3.94 8.20 16.49
N ALA A 37 -3.54 9.46 16.65
CA ALA A 37 -4.43 10.53 17.11
C ALA A 37 -5.43 10.99 16.05
N THR A 38 -5.13 10.79 14.76
CA THR A 38 -5.96 11.30 13.65
C THR A 38 -6.46 10.21 12.73
N HIS A 39 -5.93 8.99 12.85
CA HIS A 39 -6.27 7.88 11.99
C HIS A 39 -6.54 6.61 12.80
N LYS A 40 -7.51 5.84 12.33
CA LYS A 40 -7.77 4.47 12.74
C LYS A 40 -7.15 3.50 11.73
N LEU A 41 -6.27 2.62 12.19
CA LEU A 41 -5.75 1.52 11.35
C LEU A 41 -6.86 0.48 11.11
N LEU A 42 -7.27 0.34 9.85
CA LEU A 42 -8.27 -0.64 9.42
C LEU A 42 -7.64 -2.00 9.05
N SER A 43 -6.42 -1.97 8.48
CA SER A 43 -5.72 -3.17 8.01
C SER A 43 -4.22 -2.95 7.98
N THR A 44 -3.45 -4.00 8.23
CA THR A 44 -2.00 -3.99 7.97
C THR A 44 -1.48 -5.40 7.69
N ASP A 45 -0.67 -5.54 6.65
CA ASP A 45 0.14 -6.74 6.40
C ASP A 45 1.54 -6.62 7.04
N LEU A 46 1.87 -5.44 7.57
CA LEU A 46 3.11 -5.18 8.28
C LEU A 46 3.00 -5.63 9.76
N GLY A 47 3.99 -6.40 10.20
CA GLY A 47 4.11 -6.87 11.59
C GLY A 47 3.16 -8.02 11.96
N ASN A 48 2.96 -8.23 13.27
CA ASN A 48 2.13 -9.33 13.81
C ASN A 48 0.67 -8.92 14.04
N ALA A 49 0.15 -8.01 13.24
CA ALA A 49 -1.23 -7.54 13.37
C ALA A 49 -2.24 -8.56 12.80
N THR A 50 -3.41 -8.66 13.44
CA THR A 50 -4.42 -9.68 13.15
C THR A 50 -5.42 -9.27 12.06
N ALA A 51 -5.58 -7.97 11.79
CA ALA A 51 -6.56 -7.47 10.83
C ALA A 51 -5.91 -7.24 9.45
N ARG A 52 -6.31 -8.07 8.47
CA ARG A 52 -5.93 -7.93 7.06
C ARG A 52 -7.17 -7.79 6.19
N ILE A 53 -7.25 -6.72 5.43
CA ILE A 53 -8.28 -6.50 4.43
C ILE A 53 -7.76 -7.04 3.10
N LYS A 54 -8.33 -8.18 2.67
CA LYS A 54 -8.19 -8.63 1.28
C LYS A 54 -9.09 -7.77 0.39
N LEU A 55 -8.48 -7.15 -0.61
CA LEU A 55 -9.18 -6.44 -1.68
C LEU A 55 -9.36 -7.41 -2.84
N SER A 56 -10.59 -7.52 -3.35
CA SER A 56 -10.94 -8.42 -4.44
C SER A 56 -12.05 -7.78 -5.27
N ARG A 57 -11.76 -7.50 -6.54
CA ARG A 57 -12.76 -7.03 -7.51
C ARG A 57 -12.29 -7.32 -8.93
N HIS A 58 -13.23 -7.54 -9.84
CA HIS A 58 -12.95 -7.82 -11.25
C HIS A 58 -12.01 -9.04 -11.44
N GLY A 59 -11.99 -9.97 -10.49
CA GLY A 59 -11.04 -11.09 -10.49
C GLY A 59 -9.58 -10.69 -10.23
N ILE A 60 -9.31 -9.46 -9.79
CA ILE A 60 -8.02 -8.96 -9.33
C ILE A 60 -8.03 -8.93 -7.81
N ASN A 61 -6.99 -9.50 -7.20
CA ASN A 61 -6.87 -9.64 -5.75
C ASN A 61 -5.58 -9.00 -5.26
N GLY A 62 -5.61 -8.46 -4.04
CA GLY A 62 -4.39 -8.06 -3.36
C GLY A 62 -4.63 -7.65 -1.91
N ILE A 63 -3.53 -7.47 -1.20
CA ILE A 63 -3.51 -7.06 0.21
C ILE A 63 -2.57 -5.85 0.28
N PRO A 64 -3.08 -4.66 0.67
CA PRO A 64 -2.23 -3.50 0.91
C PRO A 64 -1.43 -3.67 2.21
N ASP A 65 -0.25 -3.07 2.26
CA ASP A 65 0.60 -3.10 3.45
C ASP A 65 -0.07 -2.43 4.65
N ALA A 66 -0.81 -1.34 4.43
CA ALA A 66 -1.63 -0.71 5.45
C ALA A 66 -2.84 0.03 4.87
N VAL A 67 -3.93 0.11 5.63
CA VAL A 67 -5.12 0.94 5.33
C VAL A 67 -5.52 1.67 6.59
N PHE A 68 -5.70 2.98 6.47
CA PHE A 68 -6.12 3.86 7.54
C PHE A 68 -7.38 4.59 7.15
N GLU A 69 -8.25 4.83 8.12
CA GLU A 69 -9.37 5.76 8.02
C GLU A 69 -9.06 6.98 8.87
N GLU A 70 -9.17 8.18 8.29
CA GLU A 70 -9.07 9.42 9.05
C GLU A 70 -10.29 9.58 9.96
N LEU A 71 -10.07 10.07 11.19
CA LEU A 71 -11.12 10.11 12.22
C LEU A 71 -12.12 11.26 12.03
N VAL A 72 -11.69 12.35 11.39
CA VAL A 72 -12.48 13.57 11.22
C VAL A 72 -13.07 13.64 9.82
N GLU A 73 -12.21 13.53 8.81
CA GLU A 73 -12.60 13.60 7.41
C GLU A 73 -12.92 12.21 6.85
N LYS A 74 -13.79 12.13 5.85
CA LYS A 74 -14.08 10.87 5.13
C LYS A 74 -12.94 10.53 4.16
N VAL A 75 -11.77 10.23 4.70
CA VAL A 75 -10.56 9.90 3.94
C VAL A 75 -10.07 8.51 4.31
N ILE A 76 -9.80 7.71 3.28
CA ILE A 76 -9.07 6.44 3.41
C ILE A 76 -7.67 6.64 2.84
N LEU A 77 -6.66 6.40 3.67
CA LEU A 77 -5.26 6.36 3.26
C LEU A 77 -4.82 4.90 3.10
N VAL A 78 -4.42 4.51 1.90
CA VAL A 78 -3.81 3.20 1.64
C VAL A 78 -2.30 3.34 1.45
N GLY A 79 -1.56 2.54 2.20
CA GLY A 79 -0.10 2.52 2.23
C GLY A 79 0.47 1.29 1.54
N GLU A 80 1.53 1.51 0.76
CA GLU A 80 2.38 0.46 0.19
C GLU A 80 3.84 0.81 0.48
N PHE A 81 4.56 -0.09 1.14
CA PHE A 81 5.94 0.06 1.53
C PHE A 81 6.89 -0.59 0.53
N LYS A 82 8.00 0.09 0.23
CA LYS A 82 9.10 -0.41 -0.59
C LYS A 82 10.42 -0.21 0.14
N SER A 83 11.18 -1.30 0.26
CA SER A 83 12.48 -1.29 0.95
C SER A 83 13.55 -0.47 0.23
N ARG A 84 13.36 -0.16 -1.06
CA ARG A 84 14.27 0.69 -1.83
C ARG A 84 14.16 2.17 -1.43
N LYS A 85 15.21 2.92 -1.73
CA LYS A 85 15.16 4.39 -1.71
C LYS A 85 14.31 4.93 -2.86
N TYR A 86 13.61 6.04 -2.62
CA TYR A 86 12.76 6.74 -3.60
C TYR A 86 13.58 7.22 -4.79
N ARG A 87 14.72 7.88 -4.52
CA ARG A 87 15.59 8.50 -5.54
C ARG A 87 14.82 9.35 -6.56
N ASP A 88 13.81 10.07 -6.06
CA ASP A 88 12.96 10.98 -6.84
C ASP A 88 12.24 10.32 -8.02
N ARG A 89 11.98 9.00 -7.94
CA ARG A 89 11.27 8.25 -8.98
C ARG A 89 10.39 7.14 -8.40
N VAL A 90 9.14 7.11 -8.85
CA VAL A 90 8.21 6.01 -8.63
C VAL A 90 8.32 5.02 -9.79
N ARG A 91 8.39 3.72 -9.50
CA ARG A 91 8.34 2.71 -10.56
C ARG A 91 6.88 2.50 -11.00
N LEU A 92 6.67 2.29 -12.29
CA LEU A 92 5.32 2.11 -12.85
C LEU A 92 4.54 0.99 -12.17
N ASN A 93 5.17 -0.15 -11.90
CA ASN A 93 4.50 -1.28 -11.24
C ASN A 93 4.06 -0.95 -9.79
N GLU A 94 4.83 -0.13 -9.06
CA GLU A 94 4.48 0.33 -7.71
C GLU A 94 3.26 1.27 -7.76
N LEU A 95 3.23 2.19 -8.72
CA LEU A 95 2.07 3.04 -8.96
C LEU A 95 0.83 2.21 -9.32
N TYR A 96 0.98 1.24 -10.22
CA TYR A 96 -0.12 0.40 -10.69
C TYR A 96 -0.70 -0.46 -9.56
N GLN A 97 0.16 -1.08 -8.77
CA GLN A 97 -0.24 -1.86 -7.61
C GLN A 97 -1.06 -1.00 -6.63
N LEU A 98 -0.55 0.18 -6.28
CA LEU A 98 -1.25 1.10 -5.39
C LEU A 98 -2.58 1.57 -5.99
N MET A 99 -2.61 1.91 -7.28
CA MET A 99 -3.83 2.38 -7.95
C MET A 99 -4.93 1.31 -7.97
N LEU A 100 -4.59 0.03 -8.16
CA LEU A 100 -5.55 -1.08 -8.04
C LEU A 100 -6.14 -1.15 -6.63
N TYR A 101 -5.31 -1.01 -5.59
CA TYR A 101 -5.81 -0.97 -4.20
C TYR A 101 -6.74 0.21 -3.96
N MET A 102 -6.35 1.40 -4.45
CA MET A 102 -7.15 2.61 -4.32
C MET A 102 -8.52 2.46 -4.99
N GLY A 103 -8.58 1.92 -6.21
CA GLY A 103 -9.84 1.68 -6.92
C GLY A 103 -10.74 0.69 -6.16
N HIS A 104 -10.19 -0.43 -5.69
CA HIS A 104 -10.96 -1.40 -4.89
C HIS A 104 -11.48 -0.82 -3.57
N LEU A 105 -10.69 0.05 -2.92
CA LEU A 105 -11.13 0.76 -1.72
C LEU A 105 -12.19 1.81 -2.04
N LYS A 106 -12.12 2.48 -3.20
CA LYS A 106 -13.16 3.43 -3.62
C LYS A 106 -14.53 2.76 -3.74
N ASP A 107 -14.58 1.52 -4.23
CA ASP A 107 -15.84 0.78 -4.30
C ASP A 107 -16.36 0.34 -2.93
N ARG A 108 -15.44 -0.06 -2.03
CA ARG A 108 -15.79 -0.48 -0.67
C ARG A 108 -16.19 0.69 0.22
N TYR A 109 -15.62 1.87 -0.01
CA TYR A 109 -15.85 3.11 0.72
C TYR A 109 -16.25 4.24 -0.26
N PRO A 110 -17.45 4.17 -0.87
CA PRO A 110 -17.84 5.07 -1.97
C PRO A 110 -17.92 6.54 -1.54
N ASN A 111 -18.26 6.77 -0.27
CA ASN A 111 -18.41 8.10 0.33
C ASN A 111 -17.09 8.69 0.84
N HIS A 112 -15.98 7.99 0.68
CA HIS A 112 -14.66 8.44 1.12
C HIS A 112 -13.80 8.89 -0.05
N THR A 113 -12.94 9.86 0.22
CA THR A 113 -11.81 10.22 -0.64
C THR A 113 -10.69 9.21 -0.40
N ILE A 114 -10.13 8.66 -1.48
CA ILE A 114 -9.06 7.66 -1.38
C ILE A 114 -7.72 8.33 -1.71
N LEU A 115 -6.78 8.25 -0.77
CA LEU A 115 -5.41 8.71 -0.93
C LEU A 115 -4.44 7.52 -0.83
N GLY A 116 -3.43 7.53 -1.67
CA GLY A 116 -2.36 6.54 -1.68
C GLY A 116 -1.08 7.09 -1.05
N CYS A 117 -0.28 6.22 -0.44
CA CYS A 117 1.05 6.55 0.06
C CYS A 117 2.05 5.45 -0.32
N LEU A 118 3.01 5.79 -1.17
CA LEU A 118 4.21 4.97 -1.40
C LEU A 118 5.25 5.36 -0.36
N ALA A 119 5.49 4.49 0.61
CA ALA A 119 6.50 4.66 1.63
C ALA A 119 7.82 3.98 1.18
N TYR A 120 8.86 4.77 0.99
CA TYR A 120 10.21 4.32 0.68
C TYR A 120 11.09 4.33 1.92
N ALA A 121 12.28 3.74 1.84
CA ALA A 121 13.24 3.75 2.94
C ALA A 121 13.68 5.16 3.39
N ASP A 122 13.66 6.14 2.48
CA ASP A 122 14.16 7.50 2.67
C ASP A 122 13.10 8.59 2.43
N GLY A 123 11.84 8.23 2.20
CA GLY A 123 10.81 9.22 1.88
C GLY A 123 9.44 8.62 1.68
N LYS A 124 8.46 9.48 1.40
CA LYS A 124 7.06 9.09 1.15
C LYS A 124 6.52 9.91 0.00
N VAL A 125 5.68 9.30 -0.82
CA VAL A 125 5.02 9.97 -1.95
C VAL A 125 3.52 9.76 -1.82
N LYS A 126 2.77 10.87 -1.70
CA LYS A 126 1.31 10.83 -1.74
C LYS A 126 0.84 10.72 -3.18
N ILE A 127 -0.15 9.87 -3.42
CA ILE A 127 -0.72 9.59 -4.73
C ILE A 127 -2.22 9.85 -4.65
N ALA A 128 -2.74 10.67 -5.56
CA ALA A 128 -4.18 10.87 -5.75
C ALA A 128 -4.77 9.73 -6.58
N TYR A 129 -6.03 9.36 -6.30
CA TYR A 129 -6.75 8.36 -7.07
C TYR A 129 -6.96 8.85 -8.51
N ASP A 130 -6.64 7.98 -9.47
CA ASP A 130 -6.80 8.22 -10.90
C ASP A 130 -7.75 7.15 -11.47
N HIS A 131 -8.99 7.55 -11.73
CA HIS A 131 -10.03 6.62 -12.16
C HIS A 131 -9.72 6.01 -13.53
N ASP A 132 -9.21 6.81 -14.46
CA ASP A 132 -8.89 6.36 -15.81
C ASP A 132 -7.76 5.33 -15.77
N LEU A 133 -6.71 5.60 -14.98
CA LEU A 133 -5.63 4.62 -14.78
C LEU A 133 -6.15 3.33 -14.15
N TYR A 134 -7.03 3.42 -13.15
CA TYR A 134 -7.64 2.25 -12.53
C TYR A 134 -8.41 1.40 -13.57
N LEU A 135 -9.25 2.02 -14.40
CA LEU A 135 -9.97 1.32 -15.46
C LEU A 135 -9.02 0.68 -16.47
N GLY A 136 -7.98 1.40 -16.88
CA GLY A 136 -6.94 0.87 -17.77
C GLY A 136 -6.25 -0.36 -17.19
N LEU A 137 -5.94 -0.35 -15.89
CA LEU A 137 -5.33 -1.49 -15.20
C LEU A 137 -6.28 -2.69 -15.06
N VAL A 138 -7.56 -2.44 -14.79
CA VAL A 138 -8.58 -3.51 -14.77
C VAL A 138 -8.69 -4.17 -16.16
N GLY A 139 -8.65 -3.37 -17.24
CA GLY A 139 -8.68 -3.87 -18.61
C GLY A 139 -7.51 -4.80 -18.97
N LEU A 140 -6.35 -4.66 -18.32
CA LEU A 140 -5.20 -5.55 -18.53
C LEU A 140 -5.49 -7.01 -18.15
N ARG A 141 -6.47 -7.27 -17.28
CA ARG A 141 -6.85 -8.64 -16.91
C ARG A 141 -7.31 -9.43 -18.12
N ASP A 142 -8.17 -8.84 -18.95
CA ASP A 142 -8.71 -9.52 -20.11
C ASP A 142 -7.62 -9.69 -21.18
N GLU A 143 -6.72 -8.70 -21.31
CA GLU A 143 -5.53 -8.82 -22.15
C GLU A 143 -4.62 -9.97 -21.69
N TYR A 144 -4.43 -10.12 -20.37
CA TYR A 144 -3.67 -11.23 -19.79
C TYR A 144 -4.27 -12.58 -20.18
N TRP A 145 -5.57 -12.81 -19.97
CA TRP A 145 -6.21 -14.07 -20.32
C TRP A 145 -6.17 -14.37 -21.82
N GLN A 146 -6.34 -13.35 -22.66
CA GLN A 146 -6.18 -13.48 -24.10
C GLN A 146 -4.74 -13.84 -24.48
N THR A 147 -3.76 -13.23 -23.83
CA THR A 147 -2.33 -13.53 -24.03
C THR A 147 -2.03 -14.99 -23.66
N ILE A 148 -2.54 -15.47 -22.52
CA ILE A 148 -2.38 -16.87 -22.11
C ILE A 148 -3.00 -17.82 -23.15
N LYS A 149 -4.20 -17.51 -23.67
CA LYS A 149 -4.89 -18.35 -24.66
C LYS A 149 -4.22 -18.36 -26.04
N ARG A 150 -3.78 -17.19 -26.52
CA ARG A 150 -3.28 -16.98 -27.90
C ARG A 150 -1.76 -16.95 -28.00
N ARG A 151 -1.06 -16.94 -26.86
CA ARG A 151 0.41 -16.74 -26.72
C ARG A 151 0.95 -15.42 -27.29
N ILE A 152 0.06 -14.50 -27.66
CA ILE A 152 0.39 -13.19 -28.22
C ILE A 152 -0.48 -12.16 -27.50
N PRO A 153 0.08 -11.05 -27.00
CA PRO A 153 -0.71 -10.02 -26.35
C PRO A 153 -1.59 -9.30 -27.38
N PRO A 154 -2.88 -9.07 -27.07
CA PRO A 154 -3.78 -8.38 -27.99
C PRO A 154 -3.35 -6.93 -28.25
N ASN A 155 -2.66 -6.31 -27.29
CA ASN A 155 -2.07 -4.98 -27.41
C ASN A 155 -0.57 -5.06 -27.13
N MET A 156 0.26 -4.93 -28.17
CA MET A 156 1.71 -4.97 -28.05
C MET A 156 2.29 -3.80 -27.22
N PRO A 157 1.81 -2.55 -27.36
CA PRO A 157 2.33 -1.46 -26.53
C PRO A 157 1.87 -1.60 -25.07
N PRO A 158 2.78 -1.41 -24.09
CA PRO A 158 2.42 -1.45 -22.67
C PRO A 158 1.49 -0.29 -22.31
N LEU A 159 0.72 -0.43 -21.22
CA LEU A 159 -0.31 0.54 -20.83
C LEU A 159 0.20 1.99 -20.75
N HIS A 160 1.40 2.22 -20.19
CA HIS A 160 1.97 3.57 -20.06
C HIS A 160 2.35 4.24 -21.39
N LYS A 161 2.34 3.49 -22.49
CA LYS A 161 2.50 4.04 -23.85
C LYS A 161 1.15 4.30 -24.53
N ARG A 162 0.06 3.74 -24.00
CA ARG A 162 -1.29 3.86 -24.53
C ARG A 162 -2.11 4.96 -23.87
N MET A 163 -1.76 5.34 -22.64
CA MET A 163 -2.47 6.37 -21.89
C MET A 163 -1.55 7.17 -20.97
N LYS A 164 -2.01 8.35 -20.53
CA LYS A 164 -1.32 9.16 -19.53
C LYS A 164 -1.54 8.58 -18.13
N VAL A 165 -0.52 7.92 -17.59
CA VAL A 165 -0.58 7.23 -16.28
C VAL A 165 -0.30 8.14 -15.07
N SER A 166 0.02 9.42 -15.31
CA SER A 166 0.22 10.45 -14.28
C SER A 166 -0.84 11.55 -14.35
N GLY A 167 -2.04 11.23 -14.85
CA GLY A 167 -3.13 12.18 -15.08
C GLY A 167 -3.48 12.97 -13.83
N ALA A 168 -3.89 12.27 -12.78
CA ALA A 168 -4.18 12.87 -11.46
C ALA A 168 -2.93 13.22 -10.63
N ASN A 169 -1.73 12.89 -11.12
CA ASN A 169 -0.47 13.01 -10.38
C ASN A 169 0.65 13.66 -11.24
N PRO A 170 0.48 14.90 -11.73
CA PRO A 170 1.34 15.50 -12.75
C PRO A 170 2.79 15.72 -12.29
N GLY A 171 3.04 15.90 -10.99
CA GLY A 171 4.38 16.05 -10.42
C GLY A 171 5.16 14.74 -10.28
N LEU A 172 4.55 13.60 -10.59
CA LEU A 172 5.15 12.29 -10.37
C LEU A 172 6.21 11.98 -11.43
N ARG A 173 7.45 11.79 -10.99
CA ARG A 173 8.55 11.32 -11.84
C ARG A 173 8.52 9.79 -11.91
N LEU A 174 8.30 9.26 -13.11
CA LEU A 174 8.14 7.83 -13.32
C LEU A 174 9.40 7.17 -13.89
N ALA A 175 9.66 5.94 -13.43
CA ALA A 175 10.67 5.06 -13.99
C ALA A 175 9.99 3.84 -14.65
N SER A 176 10.35 3.59 -15.90
CA SER A 176 9.88 2.43 -16.68
C SER A 176 10.74 1.18 -16.50
N LYS A 177 11.82 1.24 -15.70
CA LYS A 177 12.68 0.07 -15.49
C LYS A 177 11.87 -1.03 -14.80
N MET A 178 11.64 -2.12 -15.54
CA MET A 178 11.39 -3.45 -14.99
C MET A 178 12.58 -3.86 -14.11
#